data_AF-A0A1D9QLW2-F1
#
_entry.id   AF-A0A1D9QLW2-F1
#
_cell.length_a   1.000
_cell.length_b   1.000
_cell.length_c   1.000
_cell.angle_alpha   90.00
_cell.angle_beta   90.00
_cell.angle_gamma   90.00
#
_symmetry.space_group_name_H-M   'P 1'
#
loop_
_entity.id
_entity.type
_entity.pdbx_description
1 polymer ?
#
loop_
_entity_poly.entity_id
_entity_poly.type
_entity_poly.pdbx_seq_one_letter_code
_entity_poly.pdbx_strand_id
1 'polypeptide(L)'
;MDIKQAIPLSKQSKYDLIHLRLIAAGIASTEWELVVHSIIQLLKPGGEIQWKECTWADVQHISGSIQSSVHTTRLMGSRFKIGLKDKFSYGWKMLPQIFQNKGLVKLEEDIVSSDRSCGHENYSHK
;
A
#
# COMPACT_ATOMS: atom_id res chain seq x y z
N MET A 1 -17.64 6.86 -3.69
CA MET A 1 -17.03 8.18 -3.91
C MET A 1 -15.83 7.98 -4.80
N ASP A 2 -15.66 8.80 -5.83
CA ASP A 2 -14.43 8.79 -6.63
C ASP A 2 -13.42 9.74 -5.99
N ILE A 3 -12.28 9.22 -5.54
CA ILE A 3 -11.23 10.00 -4.86
C ILE A 3 -10.50 10.96 -5.81
N LYS A 4 -10.66 10.75 -7.12
CA LYS A 4 -10.07 11.58 -8.17
C LYS A 4 -10.91 12.82 -8.49
N GLN A 5 -12.11 12.89 -7.94
CA GLN A 5 -13.00 14.05 -8.04
C GLN A 5 -12.85 14.93 -6.80
N ALA A 6 -13.29 16.18 -6.91
CA ALA A 6 -13.29 17.11 -5.78
C ALA A 6 -14.12 16.54 -4.61
N ILE A 7 -13.59 16.65 -3.39
CA ILE A 7 -14.27 16.17 -2.19
C ILE A 7 -15.39 17.14 -1.79
N PRO A 8 -16.66 16.68 -1.72
CA PRO A 8 -17.76 17.53 -1.28
C PRO A 8 -17.53 18.05 0.14
N LEU A 9 -17.92 19.31 0.41
CA LEU A 9 -17.78 19.93 1.74
C LEU A 9 -18.38 19.08 2.88
N SER A 10 -19.48 18.39 2.62
CA SER A 10 -20.13 17.50 3.59
C SER A 10 -19.29 16.29 4.01
N LYS A 11 -18.22 15.98 3.27
CA LYS A 11 -17.31 14.84 3.50
C LYS A 11 -15.93 15.27 3.97
N GLN A 12 -15.61 16.57 3.97
CA GLN A 12 -14.33 17.07 4.46
C GLN A 12 -14.24 16.98 5.98
N SER A 13 -13.04 16.68 6.49
CA SER A 13 -12.72 16.59 7.92
C SER A 13 -13.71 15.71 8.70
N LYS A 14 -14.03 14.53 8.17
CA LYS A 14 -15.00 13.61 8.78
C LYS A 14 -14.37 12.41 9.48
N TYR A 15 -13.17 12.02 9.09
CA TYR A 15 -12.57 10.77 9.55
C TYR A 15 -11.37 11.06 10.45
N ASP A 16 -11.32 10.36 11.58
CA ASP A 16 -10.16 10.37 12.48
C ASP A 16 -9.08 9.38 12.00
N LEU A 17 -9.47 8.37 11.23
CA LEU A 17 -8.58 7.38 10.62
C LEU A 17 -9.05 7.05 9.20
N ILE A 18 -8.12 7.02 8.25
CA ILE A 18 -8.35 6.53 6.89
C ILE A 18 -7.41 5.37 6.62
N HIS A 19 -7.96 4.17 6.41
CA HIS A 19 -7.21 2.99 5.97
C HIS A 19 -7.35 2.80 4.46
N LEU A 20 -6.22 2.66 3.77
CA LEU A 20 -6.13 2.52 2.32
C LEU A 20 -5.36 1.25 2.00
N ARG A 21 -5.86 0.50 1.03
CA ARG A 21 -5.21 -0.73 0.57
C ARG A 21 -5.30 -0.84 -0.94
N LEU A 22 -4.15 -1.10 -1.58
CA LEU A 22 -4.05 -1.33 -3.02
C LEU A 22 -4.55 -0.16 -3.89
N ILE A 23 -4.43 1.09 -3.42
CA ILE A 23 -4.85 2.25 -4.23
C ILE A 23 -4.02 2.35 -5.51
N ALA A 24 -2.75 1.96 -5.46
CA ALA A 24 -1.85 1.97 -6.60
C ALA A 24 -2.40 1.19 -7.82
N ALA A 25 -3.28 0.21 -7.61
CA ALA A 25 -3.91 -0.53 -8.70
C ALA A 25 -4.98 0.30 -9.46
N GLY A 26 -5.56 1.31 -8.82
CA GLY A 26 -6.67 2.11 -9.36
C GLY A 26 -6.29 3.48 -9.91
N ILE A 27 -5.03 3.90 -9.78
CA ILE A 27 -4.59 5.27 -10.12
C ILE A 27 -3.36 5.24 -11.04
N ALA A 28 -3.22 6.28 -11.86
CA ALA A 28 -2.05 6.52 -12.70
C ALA A 28 -0.90 7.15 -11.90
N SER A 29 0.32 7.07 -12.42
CA SER A 29 1.51 7.68 -11.80
C SER A 29 1.38 9.20 -11.62
N THR A 30 0.63 9.87 -12.49
CA THR A 30 0.36 11.31 -12.42
C THR A 30 -0.74 11.70 -11.43
N GLU A 31 -1.48 10.74 -10.88
CA GLU A 31 -2.66 11.01 -10.02
C GLU A 31 -2.33 10.94 -8.52
N TRP A 32 -1.11 10.57 -8.13
CA TRP A 32 -0.74 10.36 -6.72
C TRP A 32 -0.94 11.59 -5.84
N GLU A 33 -0.45 12.75 -6.26
CA GLU A 33 -0.60 13.98 -5.48
C GLU A 33 -2.06 14.39 -5.32
N LEU A 34 -2.86 14.27 -6.37
CA LEU A 34 -4.29 14.54 -6.34
C LEU A 34 -5.00 13.63 -5.35
N VAL A 35 -4.74 12.33 -5.43
CA VAL A 35 -5.36 11.32 -4.57
C VAL A 35 -4.98 11.54 -3.10
N VAL A 36 -3.69 11.78 -2.82
CA VAL A 36 -3.22 12.10 -1.46
C VAL A 36 -3.87 13.38 -0.95
N HIS A 37 -3.97 14.42 -1.79
CA HIS A 37 -4.63 15.66 -1.40
C HIS A 37 -6.11 15.43 -1.05
N SER A 38 -6.84 14.70 -1.88
CA SER A 38 -8.23 14.31 -1.61
C SER A 38 -8.37 13.51 -0.32
N ILE A 39 -7.46 12.58 -0.03
CA ILE A 39 -7.46 11.81 1.22
C ILE A 39 -7.28 12.72 2.43
N ILE A 40 -6.34 13.67 2.35
CA ILE A 40 -6.08 14.63 3.44
C ILE A 40 -7.30 15.51 3.69
N GLN A 41 -8.04 15.93 2.66
CA GLN A 41 -9.27 16.71 2.83
C GLN A 41 -10.36 15.96 3.61
N LEU A 42 -10.40 14.63 3.53
CA LEU A 42 -11.35 13.81 4.28
C LEU A 42 -10.97 13.69 5.77
N LEU A 43 -9.68 13.84 6.06
CA LEU A 43 -9.10 13.64 7.39
C LEU A 43 -9.36 14.85 8.29
N LYS A 44 -9.77 14.59 9.53
CA LYS A 44 -9.83 15.63 10.56
C LYS A 44 -8.42 16.12 10.90
N PRO A 45 -8.28 17.36 11.41
CA PRO A 45 -7.03 17.79 12.04
C PRO A 45 -6.60 16.80 13.13
N GLY A 46 -5.36 16.29 13.04
CA GLY A 46 -4.82 15.30 13.97
C GLY A 46 -5.23 13.85 13.71
N GLY A 47 -5.98 13.57 12.64
CA GLY A 47 -6.29 12.20 12.23
C GLY A 47 -5.09 11.47 11.61
N GLU A 48 -5.27 10.18 11.37
CA GLU A 48 -4.22 9.28 10.90
C GLU A 48 -4.55 8.64 9.54
N ILE A 49 -3.51 8.32 8.78
CA ILE A 49 -3.61 7.57 7.53
C ILE A 49 -2.82 6.28 7.69
N GLN A 50 -3.48 5.15 7.47
CA GLN A 50 -2.82 3.87 7.29
C GLN A 50 -2.84 3.50 5.81
N TRP A 51 -1.67 3.53 5.18
CA TRP A 51 -1.52 3.22 3.76
C TRP A 51 -0.82 1.88 3.57
N LYS A 52 -1.51 0.89 2.98
CA LYS A 52 -0.97 -0.45 2.74
C LYS A 52 -0.91 -0.78 1.26
N GLU A 53 0.30 -0.83 0.72
CA GLU A 53 0.58 -1.34 -0.63
C GLU A 53 1.39 -2.63 -0.55
N CYS A 54 1.39 -3.41 -1.64
CA CYS A 54 2.36 -4.47 -1.80
C CYS A 54 3.60 -3.94 -2.50
N THR A 55 4.75 -4.45 -2.07
CA THR A 55 6.04 -4.23 -2.73
C THR A 55 6.13 -5.09 -3.99
N TRP A 56 5.31 -4.79 -4.99
CA TRP A 56 5.17 -5.60 -6.21
C TRP A 56 6.49 -5.82 -6.95
N ALA A 57 7.36 -4.80 -6.96
CA ALA A 57 8.66 -4.88 -7.60
C ALA A 57 9.58 -5.93 -6.96
N ASP A 58 9.38 -6.26 -5.69
CA ASP A 58 10.26 -7.12 -4.90
C ASP A 58 9.58 -8.44 -4.52
N VAL A 59 8.50 -8.82 -5.24
CA VAL A 59 7.83 -10.11 -5.05
C VAL A 59 8.81 -11.26 -5.24
N GLN A 60 8.90 -12.11 -4.22
CA GLN A 60 9.68 -13.33 -4.25
C GLN A 60 8.74 -14.53 -4.41
N HIS A 61 9.12 -15.45 -5.31
CA HIS A 61 8.45 -16.73 -5.46
C HIS A 61 9.28 -17.81 -4.76
N ILE A 62 8.83 -18.16 -3.55
CA ILE A 62 9.44 -19.13 -2.67
C ILE A 62 8.69 -20.45 -2.79
N SER A 63 9.43 -21.57 -2.74
CA SER A 63 8.82 -22.89 -2.83
C SER A 63 8.16 -23.27 -1.50
N GLY A 64 6.94 -23.83 -1.56
CA GLY A 64 6.26 -24.35 -0.37
C GLY A 64 6.79 -25.70 0.11
N SER A 65 7.58 -26.42 -0.72
CA SER A 65 8.24 -27.67 -0.34
C SER A 65 9.43 -27.98 -1.25
N ILE A 66 10.28 -28.95 -0.88
CA ILE A 66 11.45 -29.35 -1.68
C ILE A 66 11.05 -29.87 -3.07
N GLN A 67 9.87 -30.48 -3.20
CA GLN A 67 9.39 -31.05 -4.45
C GLN A 67 8.63 -30.05 -5.34
N SER A 68 8.28 -28.88 -4.80
CA SER A 68 7.54 -27.87 -5.54
C SER A 68 8.47 -27.05 -6.43
N SER A 69 8.11 -26.87 -7.69
CA SER A 69 8.79 -25.95 -8.60
C SER A 69 8.13 -24.57 -8.56
N VAL A 70 8.95 -23.54 -8.61
CA VAL A 70 8.53 -22.13 -8.72
C VAL A 70 8.90 -21.52 -10.06
N HIS A 71 9.37 -22.33 -11.02
CA HIS A 71 9.86 -21.84 -12.32
C HIS A 71 8.78 -21.07 -13.09
N THR A 72 7.60 -21.68 -13.28
CA THR A 72 6.48 -21.04 -14.00
C THR A 72 6.02 -19.77 -13.28
N THR A 73 5.93 -19.81 -11.94
CA THR A 73 5.52 -18.65 -11.14
C THR A 73 6.53 -17.50 -11.28
N ARG A 74 7.85 -17.78 -11.27
CA ARG A 74 8.89 -16.78 -11.52
C ARG A 74 8.81 -16.20 -12.92
N LEU A 75 8.54 -17.02 -13.94
CA LEU A 75 8.37 -16.56 -15.31
C LEU A 75 7.13 -15.66 -15.46
N MET A 76 6.00 -16.04 -14.86
CA MET A 76 4.80 -15.20 -14.89
C MET A 76 4.98 -13.92 -14.09
N GLY A 77 5.61 -14.01 -12.91
CA GLY A 77 5.94 -12.86 -12.07
C GLY A 77 6.85 -11.86 -12.78
N SER A 78 7.87 -12.32 -13.51
CA SER A 78 8.75 -11.42 -14.27
C SER A 78 8.01 -10.71 -15.41
N ARG A 79 7.15 -11.41 -16.15
CA ARG A 79 6.31 -10.80 -17.20
C ARG A 79 5.34 -9.78 -16.62
N PHE A 80 4.71 -10.10 -15.50
CA PHE A 80 3.79 -9.21 -14.79
C PHE A 80 4.52 -7.95 -14.30
N LYS A 81 5.70 -8.10 -13.69
CA LYS A 81 6.56 -6.99 -13.24
C LYS A 81 6.95 -6.07 -14.39
N ILE A 82 7.29 -6.62 -15.55
CA ILE A 82 7.61 -5.83 -16.75
C ILE A 82 6.37 -5.07 -17.23
N GLY A 83 5.22 -5.76 -17.36
CA GLY A 83 3.99 -5.15 -17.88
C GLY A 83 3.41 -4.05 -17.00
N LEU A 84 3.71 -4.06 -15.70
CA LEU A 84 3.18 -3.07 -14.74
C LEU A 84 4.25 -2.14 -14.17
N LYS A 85 5.46 -2.17 -14.74
CA LYS A 85 6.60 -1.36 -14.26
C LYS A 85 6.20 0.11 -14.15
N ASP A 86 5.69 0.70 -15.22
CA ASP A 86 5.38 2.14 -15.28
C ASP A 86 4.25 2.54 -14.32
N LYS A 87 3.31 1.62 -14.07
CA LYS A 87 2.20 1.85 -13.15
C LYS A 87 2.66 1.87 -11.69
N PHE A 88 3.69 1.09 -11.35
CA PHE A 88 4.11 0.87 -9.97
C PHE A 88 5.50 1.43 -9.63
N SER A 89 6.24 1.99 -10.59
CA SER A 89 7.60 2.50 -10.35
C SER A 89 7.65 3.80 -9.57
N TYR A 90 6.54 4.51 -9.41
CA TYR A 90 6.55 5.90 -8.95
C TYR A 90 5.83 6.14 -7.62
N GLY A 91 4.77 5.39 -7.32
CA GLY A 91 3.75 5.83 -6.37
C GLY A 91 4.12 5.86 -4.88
N TRP A 92 4.13 4.69 -4.25
CA TRP A 92 4.22 4.61 -2.78
C TRP A 92 5.59 5.06 -2.23
N LYS A 93 6.66 4.94 -3.03
CA LYS A 93 8.00 5.45 -2.67
C LYS A 93 8.03 6.97 -2.51
N MET A 94 7.11 7.70 -3.15
CA MET A 94 7.01 9.16 -3.02
C MET A 94 6.09 9.59 -1.87
N LEU A 95 5.25 8.69 -1.33
CA LEU A 95 4.32 9.02 -0.24
C LEU A 95 5.00 9.68 0.96
N PRO A 96 6.18 9.22 1.44
CA PRO A 96 6.87 9.89 2.52
C PRO A 96 7.09 11.39 2.26
N GLN A 97 7.58 11.73 1.07
CA GLN A 97 7.84 13.10 0.66
C GLN A 97 6.55 13.90 0.48
N ILE A 98 5.54 13.31 -0.17
CA ILE A 98 4.24 13.97 -0.39
C ILE A 98 3.58 14.28 0.96
N PHE A 99 3.58 13.32 1.89
CA PHE A 99 3.01 13.49 3.23
C PHE A 99 3.72 14.59 4.01
N GLN A 100 5.05 14.61 4.01
CA GLN A 100 5.83 15.68 4.65
C GLN A 100 5.51 17.05 4.04
N ASN A 101 5.46 17.15 2.71
CA ASN A 101 5.12 18.41 2.01
C ASN A 101 3.69 18.90 2.33
N LYS A 102 2.80 18.02 2.80
CA LYS A 102 1.43 18.35 3.20
C LYS A 102 1.25 18.48 4.72
N GLY A 103 2.33 18.44 5.49
CA GLY A 103 2.30 18.64 6.94
C GLY A 103 1.85 17.43 7.76
N LEU A 104 1.76 16.23 7.15
CA LEU A 104 1.60 14.99 7.91
C LEU A 104 2.90 14.68 8.64
N VAL A 105 2.81 14.56 9.95
CA VAL A 105 3.94 14.31 10.86
C VAL A 105 3.90 12.87 11.37
N LYS A 106 5.05 12.32 11.80
CA LYS A 106 5.20 10.94 12.31
C LYS A 106 4.87 9.86 11.27
N LEU A 107 5.70 9.77 10.24
CA LEU A 107 5.63 8.70 9.27
C LEU A 107 6.35 7.46 9.80
N GLU A 108 5.62 6.35 9.91
CA GLU A 108 6.17 5.02 10.16
C GLU A 108 5.94 4.13 8.92
N GLU A 109 6.97 3.40 8.51
CA GLU A 109 6.90 2.42 7.44
C GLU A 109 7.25 1.04 8.02
N ASP A 110 6.41 0.06 7.75
CA ASP A 110 6.65 -1.34 8.10
C ASP A 110 6.37 -2.25 6.90
N ILE A 111 7.21 -3.26 6.71
CA ILE A 111 7.07 -4.28 5.67
C ILE A 111 6.74 -5.61 6.35
N VAL A 112 5.47 -6.02 6.21
CA VAL A 112 4.99 -7.28 6.75
C VAL A 112 4.91 -8.35 5.67
N SER A 113 5.41 -9.56 5.99
CA SER A 113 5.23 -10.72 5.12
C SER A 113 3.76 -11.12 5.06
N SER A 114 3.25 -11.41 3.87
CA SER A 114 1.83 -11.78 3.68
C SER A 114 1.48 -13.14 4.29
N ASP A 115 2.47 -14.01 4.44
CA ASP A 115 2.38 -15.36 5.01
C ASP A 115 2.76 -15.39 6.50
N ARG A 116 2.96 -14.23 7.14
CA ARG A 116 3.16 -14.16 8.60
C ARG A 116 1.95 -14.77 9.29
N SER A 117 2.09 -16.01 9.73
CA SER A 117 1.19 -16.64 10.69
C SER A 117 1.50 -16.01 12.04
N CYS A 118 0.47 -15.53 12.74
CA CYS A 118 0.62 -15.19 14.16
C CYS A 118 1.16 -16.46 14.84
N GLY A 119 2.29 -16.37 15.52
CA GLY A 119 2.89 -17.53 16.17
C GLY A 119 1.85 -18.15 17.11
N HIS A 120 1.50 -19.41 16.88
CA HIS A 120 0.92 -20.22 17.94
C HIS A 120 2.01 -20.35 19.00
N GLU A 121 1.88 -19.57 20.08
CA GLU A 121 2.60 -19.83 21.32
C GLU A 121 2.19 -21.24 21.76
N ASN A 122 3.08 -22.20 21.53
CA ASN A 122 2.94 -23.56 22.06
C ASN A 122 3.13 -23.48 23.59
N TYR A 123 2.05 -23.18 24.32
CA TYR A 123 2.00 -23.47 25.74
C TYR A 123 1.90 -25.00 25.90
N SER A 124 3.06 -25.64 26.04
CA SER A 124 3.13 -27.03 26.51
C SER A 124 2.96 -27.01 28.02
N HIS A 125 1.82 -27.48 28.50
CA HIS A 125 1.70 -27.88 29.90
C HIS A 125 2.51 -29.16 30.10
N LYS A 126 3.40 -29.11 31.10
CA LYS A 126 4.15 -30.26 31.62
C LYS A 126 3.21 -31.33 32.16
#